data_AF-A0A3D3CEK7-F1
#
_entry.id   AF-A0A3D3CEK7-F1
#
_cell.length_a   1.000
_cell.length_b   1.000
_cell.length_c   1.000
_cell.angle_alpha   90.00
_cell.angle_beta   90.00
_cell.angle_gamma   90.00
#
_symmetry.space_group_name_H-M   'P 1'
#
loop_
_entity.id
_entity.type
_entity.pdbx_description
1 polymer ?
#
loop_
_entity_poly.entity_id
_entity_poly.type
_entity_poly.pdbx_seq_one_letter_code
_entity_poly.pdbx_strand_id
1 'polypeptide(L)'
;MLIALGPLRLSHEDLWQLTWGEVDDLIYAWRYSEYLESQKRAQQAAWIMNACGRLKHPVRTNDLARYWVDGEIMSKGEYHEHLKNKVKSRRGDKSGEEN
;
A
#
# COMPACT_ATOMS: atom_id res chain seq x y z
N MET A 1 31.79 -3.35 4.98
CA MET A 1 30.56 -3.23 4.18
C MET A 1 29.52 -2.54 5.05
N LEU A 2 29.41 -1.21 4.94
CA LEU A 2 28.49 -0.39 5.74
C LEU A 2 27.14 -0.30 5.01
N ILE A 3 26.22 -1.19 5.35
CA ILE A 3 24.83 -1.14 4.89
C ILE A 3 24.17 -0.03 5.71
N ALA A 4 24.05 1.17 5.14
CA ALA A 4 23.61 2.36 5.87
C ALA A 4 22.08 2.45 5.99
N LEU A 5 21.33 1.83 5.08
CA LEU A 5 19.86 1.73 5.16
C LEU A 5 19.37 0.35 4.71
N GLY A 6 19.31 -0.58 5.67
CA GLY A 6 18.91 -1.99 5.49
C GLY A 6 17.85 -2.29 4.41
N PRO A 7 16.64 -1.70 4.47
CA PRO A 7 15.56 -2.00 3.53
C PRO A 7 15.75 -1.42 2.12
N LEU A 8 16.46 -0.29 1.98
CA LEU A 8 16.69 0.37 0.70
C LEU A 8 17.95 -0.16 -0.01
N ARG A 9 18.72 -1.04 0.64
CA ARG A 9 19.94 -1.67 0.12
C ARG A 9 20.98 -0.67 -0.41
N LEU A 10 21.01 0.54 0.16
CA LEU A 10 21.95 1.59 -0.21
C LEU A 10 23.28 1.41 0.53
N SER A 11 24.38 1.60 -0.20
CA SER A 11 25.71 1.73 0.39
C SER A 11 25.92 3.15 0.94
N HIS A 12 26.96 3.33 1.75
CA HIS A 12 27.32 4.65 2.26
C HIS A 12 27.70 5.64 1.15
N GLU A 13 28.29 5.16 0.04
CA GLU A 13 28.70 5.99 -1.09
C GLU A 13 27.49 6.46 -1.92
N ASP A 14 26.47 5.61 -2.07
CA ASP A 14 25.24 5.94 -2.81
C ASP A 14 24.49 7.12 -2.17
N LEU A 15 24.56 7.26 -0.84
CA LEU A 15 23.90 8.34 -0.10
C LEU A 15 24.41 9.73 -0.47
N TRP A 16 25.65 9.83 -0.94
CA TRP A 16 26.24 11.11 -1.35
C TRP A 16 25.96 11.44 -2.83
N GLN A 17 25.46 10.49 -3.60
CA GLN A 17 25.18 10.65 -5.03
C GLN A 17 23.68 10.76 -5.34
N LEU A 18 22.83 10.27 -4.46
CA LEU A 18 21.38 10.32 -4.63
C LEU A 18 20.81 11.70 -4.29
N THR A 19 19.87 12.12 -5.12
CA THR A 19 18.99 13.24 -4.83
C THR A 19 17.87 12.82 -3.87
N TRP A 20 17.28 13.80 -3.18
CA TRP A 20 16.13 13.55 -2.30
C TRP A 20 14.94 12.91 -3.03
N GLY A 21 14.70 13.26 -4.29
CA GLY A 21 13.63 12.66 -5.09
C GLY A 21 13.86 11.17 -5.37
N GLU A 22 15.10 10.78 -5.68
CA GLU A 22 15.44 9.37 -5.89
C GLU A 22 15.31 8.56 -4.60
N VAL A 23 15.61 9.15 -3.44
CA VAL A 23 15.39 8.52 -2.14
C VAL A 23 13.89 8.28 -1.90
N ASP A 24 13.04 9.26 -2.21
CA ASP A 24 11.59 9.10 -2.09
C ASP A 24 11.04 8.00 -3.02
N ASP A 25 11.52 7.94 -4.26
CA ASP A 25 11.16 6.89 -5.21
C ASP A 25 11.58 5.50 -4.72
N LEU A 26 12.77 5.38 -4.13
CA LEU A 26 13.25 4.13 -3.53
C LEU A 26 12.39 3.71 -2.34
N ILE A 27 12.00 4.65 -1.48
CA ILE A 27 11.10 4.39 -0.35
C ILE A 27 9.74 3.92 -0.87
N TYR A 28 9.21 4.57 -1.90
CA TYR A 28 7.94 4.19 -2.51
C TYR A 28 7.99 2.78 -3.10
N ALA A 29 9.05 2.47 -3.86
CA ALA A 29 9.26 1.16 -4.46
C ALA A 29 9.41 0.07 -3.38
N TRP A 30 10.16 0.34 -2.32
CA TRP A 30 10.31 -0.58 -1.19
C TRP A 30 8.98 -0.86 -0.52
N ARG A 31 8.21 0.17 -0.15
CA ARG A 31 6.89 0.02 0.47
C ARG A 31 5.92 -0.78 -0.40
N TYR A 32 5.96 -0.56 -1.72
CA TYR A 32 5.13 -1.31 -2.65
C TYR A 32 5.54 -2.79 -2.71
N SER A 33 6.85 -3.09 -2.67
CA SER A 33 7.35 -4.47 -2.62
C SER A 33 6.87 -5.20 -1.35
N GLU A 34 6.94 -4.55 -0.18
CA GLU A 34 6.44 -5.08 1.09
C GLU A 34 4.94 -5.36 1.04
N TYR A 35 4.17 -4.45 0.43
CA TYR A 35 2.74 -4.66 0.19
C TYR A 35 2.48 -5.89 -0.68
N LEU A 36 3.22 -6.08 -1.78
CA LEU A 36 3.08 -7.25 -2.64
C LEU A 36 3.44 -8.56 -1.93
N GLU A 37 4.48 -8.55 -1.10
CA GLU A 37 4.81 -9.72 -0.26
C GLU A 37 3.71 -10.05 0.74
N SER A 38 3.16 -9.03 1.40
CA SER A 38 2.02 -9.16 2.31
C SER A 38 0.80 -9.75 1.59
N GLN A 39 0.50 -9.27 0.38
CA GLN A 39 -0.59 -9.79 -0.46
C GLN A 39 -0.43 -11.27 -0.79
N LYS A 40 0.78 -11.72 -1.15
CA LYS A 40 1.05 -13.14 -1.42
C LYS A 40 0.83 -14.01 -0.18
N ARG A 41 1.32 -13.57 0.98
CA ARG A 41 1.13 -14.29 2.26
C ARG A 41 -0.34 -14.33 2.67
N ALA A 42 -1.05 -13.20 2.53
CA ALA A 42 -2.47 -13.10 2.81
C ALA A 42 -3.32 -13.99 1.88
N GLN A 43 -2.94 -14.12 0.61
CA GLN A 43 -3.65 -14.99 -0.33
C GLN A 43 -3.56 -16.45 0.10
N GLN A 44 -2.36 -16.90 0.47
CA GLN A 44 -2.15 -18.26 0.99
C GLN A 44 -2.94 -18.49 2.27
N ALA A 45 -2.89 -17.54 3.22
CA ALA A 45 -3.65 -17.62 4.46
C ALA A 45 -5.16 -17.67 4.21
N ALA A 46 -5.69 -16.81 3.33
CA ALA A 46 -7.10 -16.79 2.97
C ALA A 46 -7.55 -18.12 2.36
N TRP A 47 -6.74 -18.74 1.51
CA TRP A 47 -7.04 -20.07 0.97
C TRP A 47 -7.13 -21.14 2.06
N ILE A 48 -6.16 -21.20 2.97
CA ILE A 48 -6.16 -22.14 4.08
C ILE A 48 -7.40 -21.92 4.95
N MET A 49 -7.65 -20.68 5.37
CA MET A 49 -8.76 -20.33 6.26
C MET A 49 -10.11 -20.65 5.64
N ASN A 50 -10.30 -20.36 4.34
CA ASN A 50 -11.54 -20.65 3.62
C ASN A 50 -11.72 -22.17 3.39
N ALA A 51 -10.64 -22.90 3.11
CA ALA A 51 -10.68 -24.35 2.93
C ALA A 51 -11.02 -25.11 4.23
N CYS A 52 -10.64 -24.58 5.40
CA CYS A 52 -10.93 -25.21 6.69
C CYS A 52 -12.42 -25.27 7.05
N GLY A 53 -13.32 -24.59 6.33
CA GLY A 53 -14.78 -24.71 6.49
C GLY A 53 -15.36 -24.21 7.83
N ARG A 54 -14.55 -23.58 8.69
CA ARG A 54 -14.96 -23.08 10.01
C ARG A 54 -15.42 -21.62 10.03
N LEU A 55 -15.39 -20.95 8.88
CA LEU A 55 -15.70 -19.53 8.79
C LEU A 55 -17.17 -19.30 8.41
N LYS A 56 -17.82 -18.37 9.11
CA LYS A 56 -19.17 -17.89 8.78
C LYS A 56 -19.21 -17.14 7.44
N HIS A 57 -18.12 -16.47 7.09
CA HIS A 57 -17.97 -15.71 5.85
C HIS A 57 -16.58 -15.94 5.25
N PRO A 58 -16.45 -15.99 3.91
CA PRO A 58 -15.15 -16.11 3.26
C PRO A 58 -14.24 -14.92 3.59
N VAL A 59 -12.99 -15.19 3.99
CA VAL A 59 -11.96 -14.18 4.19
C VAL A 59 -11.37 -13.80 2.84
N ARG A 60 -11.29 -12.50 2.54
CA ARG A 60 -10.62 -12.00 1.33
C ARG A 60 -9.19 -11.61 1.66
N THR A 61 -8.32 -11.66 0.65
CA THR A 61 -6.91 -11.25 0.77
C THR A 61 -6.76 -9.85 1.35
N ASN A 62 -7.55 -8.88 0.89
CA ASN A 62 -7.48 -7.49 1.37
C ASN A 62 -7.99 -7.30 2.80
N ASP A 63 -8.76 -8.25 3.35
CA ASP A 63 -9.11 -8.21 4.76
C ASP A 63 -7.88 -8.51 5.65
N LEU A 64 -6.85 -9.18 5.09
CA LEU A 64 -5.60 -9.52 5.77
C LEU A 64 -4.45 -8.58 5.39
N ALA A 65 -4.25 -8.32 4.10
CA ALA A 65 -3.12 -7.53 3.58
C ALA A 65 -3.43 -6.03 3.40
N ARG A 66 -4.62 -5.56 3.81
CA ARG A 66 -5.03 -4.15 3.72
C ARG A 66 -5.05 -3.64 2.25
N TYR A 67 -5.14 -2.33 2.04
CA TYR A 67 -5.27 -1.69 0.73
C TYR A 67 -4.08 -0.77 0.46
N TRP A 68 -3.50 -0.85 -0.73
CA TRP A 68 -2.51 0.13 -1.19
C TRP A 68 -3.18 1.36 -1.80
N VAL A 69 -2.82 2.55 -1.33
CA VAL A 69 -3.26 3.84 -1.87
C VAL A 69 -2.11 4.82 -1.82
N ASP A 70 -1.67 5.30 -2.99
CA ASP A 70 -0.74 6.43 -3.14
C ASP A 70 0.50 6.38 -2.22
N GLY A 71 1.10 5.20 -2.01
CA GLY A 71 2.31 5.04 -1.18
C GLY A 71 2.06 4.56 0.25
N GLU A 72 0.80 4.39 0.63
CA GLU A 72 0.38 4.01 1.97
C GLU A 72 -0.45 2.72 1.99
N ILE A 73 -0.35 1.99 3.11
CA ILE A 73 -1.12 0.76 3.36
C ILE A 73 -2.26 1.09 4.33
N MET A 74 -3.46 1.22 3.79
CA MET A 74 -4.68 1.61 4.50
C MET A 74 -5.51 0.41 4.93
N SER A 75 -6.03 0.44 6.15
CA SER A 75 -7.08 -0.47 6.59
C SER A 75 -8.35 -0.31 5.75
N LYS A 76 -9.27 -1.27 5.86
CA LYS A 76 -10.55 -1.23 5.13
C LYS A 76 -11.39 0.01 5.45
N GLY A 77 -11.35 0.47 6.70
CA GLY A 77 -12.07 1.67 7.14
C GLY A 77 -11.50 2.93 6.48
N GLU A 78 -10.18 3.12 6.61
CA GLU A 78 -9.44 4.23 6.00
C GLU A 78 -9.61 4.25 4.48
N TYR A 79 -9.52 3.09 3.82
CA TYR A 79 -9.75 2.98 2.38
C TYR A 79 -11.16 3.42 1.98
N HIS A 80 -12.18 3.07 2.76
CA HIS A 80 -13.55 3.45 2.47
C HIS A 80 -13.78 4.96 2.67
N GLU A 81 -13.19 5.56 3.69
CA GLU A 81 -13.20 7.01 3.89
C GLU A 81 -12.46 7.75 2.76
N HIS A 82 -11.29 7.26 2.37
CA HIS A 82 -10.54 7.78 1.24
C HIS A 82 -11.38 7.78 -0.04
N LEU A 83 -12.07 6.67 -0.36
CA LEU A 83 -12.97 6.59 -1.52
C LEU A 83 -14.12 7.59 -1.44
N LYS A 84 -14.76 7.75 -0.26
CA LYS A 84 -15.81 8.75 -0.06
C LYS A 84 -15.30 10.16 -0.33
N ASN A 85 -14.13 10.50 0.20
CA ASN A 85 -13.53 11.81 0.03
C ASN A 85 -13.16 12.07 -1.45
N LYS A 86 -12.61 11.07 -2.14
CA LYS A 86 -12.29 11.13 -3.57
C LYS A 86 -13.52 11.30 -4.47
N VAL A 87 -14.66 10.71 -4.10
CA VAL A 87 -15.93 10.90 -4.83
C VAL A 87 -16.52 12.29 -4.54
N LYS A 88 -16.44 12.75 -3.29
CA LYS A 88 -16.90 14.10 -2.91
C LYS A 88 -16.13 15.20 -3.64
N SER A 89 -14.80 15.12 -3.70
CA SER A 89 -13.98 16.11 -4.41
C SER A 89 -14.35 16.20 -5.89
N ARG A 90 -14.46 15.05 -6.57
CA ARG A 90 -14.90 14.99 -7.98
C ARG A 90 -16.29 15.55 -8.25
N ARG A 91 -17.21 15.49 -7.26
CA ARG A 91 -18.55 16.06 -7.38
C ARG A 91 -18.54 17.57 -7.14
N GLY A 92 -17.70 18.05 -6.22
CA GLY A 92 -17.50 19.48 -5.99
C GLY A 92 -16.92 20.20 -7.21
N ASP A 93 -15.98 19.57 -7.91
CA ASP A 93 -15.38 20.11 -9.14
C ASP A 93 -16.41 20.25 -10.28
N LYS A 94 -17.36 19.30 -10.40
CA LYS A 94 -18.42 19.37 -11.41
C LYS A 94 -19.50 20.42 -11.14
N SER A 95 -19.65 20.87 -9.90
CA SER A 95 -20.60 21.94 -9.55
C SER A 95 -20.01 23.36 -9.71
N GLY A 96 -18.74 23.48 -10.11
CA GLY A 96 -18.04 24.76 -10.28
C GLY A 96 -17.85 25.23 -11.74
N GLU A 97 -18.24 24.42 -12.73
CA GLU A 97 -18.10 24.73 -14.18
C GLU A 97 -19.40 25.28 -14.81
N GLU A 98 -20.45 25.53 -14.02
CA GLU A 98 -21.64 26.27 -14.46
C GLU A 98 -21.63 27.67 -13.81
N ASN A 99 -20.82 28.58 -14.34
CA ASN A 99 -21.02 30.04 -14.29
C ASN A 99 -20.26 30.72 -15.43
#